data_AF-A0A5K1C830-F1
#
_entry.id   AF-A0A5K1C830-F1
#
_cell.length_a   1.000
_cell.length_b   1.000
_cell.length_c   1.000
_cell.angle_alpha   90.00
_cell.angle_beta   90.00
_cell.angle_gamma   90.00
#
_symmetry.space_group_name_H-M   'P 1'
#
loop_
_entity.id
_entity.type
_entity.pdbx_description
1 polymer ?
#
loop_
_entity_poly.entity_id
_entity_poly.type
_entity_poly.pdbx_seq_one_letter_code
_entity_poly.pdbx_strand_id
1 'polypeptide(L)'
;HEAMLVEKVVHHLQRHLDSDHLFVADNPVGMDSRTKDMMKLLQIERNGVKIVGLVGTGGIGKTTIAKAVFNELCPKFGSTTFLSNIRESWKHALSKMQLMKQLMEEIMDDRVTQIHNLDAGQRLFRDRIPPKKVLIVLDDVDHLNQLVLIG
;
A
#
# COMPACT_ATOMS: atom_id res chain seq x y z
N HIS A 1 24.57 -16.47 10.43
CA HIS A 1 24.26 -15.98 9.06
C HIS A 1 23.01 -16.66 8.52
N GLU A 2 22.92 -17.99 8.60
CA GLU A 2 21.75 -18.81 8.21
C GLU A 2 20.45 -18.45 8.96
N ALA A 3 20.50 -18.26 10.28
CA ALA A 3 19.32 -17.93 11.09
C ALA A 3 18.60 -16.63 10.65
N MET A 4 19.35 -15.62 10.21
CA MET A 4 18.80 -14.33 9.75
C MET A 4 18.14 -14.44 8.36
N LEU A 5 18.65 -15.36 7.52
CA LEU A 5 18.04 -15.72 6.24
C LEU A 5 16.74 -16.50 6.45
N VAL A 6 16.74 -17.46 7.38
CA VAL A 6 15.54 -18.22 7.76
C VAL A 6 14.47 -17.29 8.31
N GLU A 7 14.81 -16.36 9.20
CA GLU A 7 13.86 -15.40 9.77
C GLU A 7 13.23 -14.49 8.69
N LYS A 8 14.04 -13.99 7.74
CA LYS A 8 13.53 -13.22 6.60
C LYS A 8 12.60 -14.03 5.70
N VAL A 9 12.94 -15.28 5.43
CA VAL A 9 12.10 -16.18 4.61
C VAL A 9 10.79 -16.50 5.34
N VAL A 10 10.84 -16.82 6.63
CA VAL A 10 9.65 -17.09 7.45
C VAL A 10 8.76 -15.86 7.50
N HIS A 11 9.32 -14.67 7.77
CA HIS A 11 8.56 -13.41 7.76
C HIS A 11 7.94 -13.13 6.38
N HIS A 12 8.69 -13.35 5.30
CA HIS A 12 8.18 -13.18 3.95
C HIS A 12 7.02 -14.12 3.63
N LEU A 13 7.17 -15.42 3.94
CA LEU A 13 6.11 -16.41 3.77
C LEU A 13 4.90 -16.09 4.65
N GLN A 14 5.15 -15.68 5.89
CA GLN A 14 4.10 -15.33 6.83
C GLN A 14 3.31 -14.11 6.35
N ARG A 15 3.93 -13.08 5.77
CA ARG A 15 3.19 -11.96 5.14
C ARG A 15 2.36 -12.36 3.92
N HIS A 16 2.77 -13.40 3.20
CA HIS A 16 1.98 -13.93 2.08
C HIS A 16 0.79 -14.77 2.57
N LEU A 17 0.94 -15.45 3.71
CA LEU A 17 -0.09 -16.28 4.32
C LEU A 17 -1.07 -15.47 5.19
N ASP A 18 -0.54 -14.49 5.93
CA ASP A 18 -1.23 -13.50 6.76
C ASP A 18 -1.60 -12.26 5.94
N SER A 19 -1.67 -12.35 4.61
CA SER A 19 -2.32 -11.32 3.79
C SER A 19 -3.80 -11.33 4.17
N ASP A 20 -4.13 -10.68 5.29
CA ASP A 20 -5.47 -10.46 5.79
C ASP A 20 -6.28 -9.86 4.65
N HIS A 21 -7.06 -10.72 3.98
CA HIS A 21 -7.89 -10.31 2.87
C HIS A 21 -8.77 -9.18 3.39
N LEU A 22 -8.57 -7.98 2.83
CA LEU A 22 -9.32 -6.82 3.24
C LEU A 22 -10.79 -7.11 3.00
N PHE A 23 -11.63 -6.91 4.02
CA PHE A 23 -13.07 -7.06 3.87
C PHE A 23 -13.59 -6.12 2.78
N VAL A 24 -14.13 -6.71 1.71
CA VAL A 24 -14.63 -5.98 0.54
C VAL A 24 -16.08 -5.54 0.78
N ALA A 25 -17.02 -6.49 0.81
CA ALA A 25 -18.45 -6.30 1.11
C ALA A 25 -19.14 -7.67 1.25
N ASP A 26 -20.32 -7.71 1.88
CA ASP A 26 -21.07 -8.95 2.08
C ASP A 26 -21.65 -9.56 0.79
N ASN A 27 -21.78 -8.80 -0.31
CA ASN A 27 -22.24 -9.27 -1.63
C ASN A 27 -21.75 -8.34 -2.77
N PRO A 28 -20.48 -8.44 -3.22
CA PRO A 28 -19.89 -7.48 -4.15
C PRO A 28 -20.25 -7.79 -5.61
N VAL A 29 -21.51 -7.57 -6.00
CA VAL A 29 -21.99 -7.82 -7.38
C VAL A 29 -21.23 -6.97 -8.39
N GLY A 30 -20.78 -7.60 -9.48
CA GLY A 30 -20.02 -6.92 -10.55
C GLY A 30 -18.66 -6.38 -10.11
N MET A 31 -18.10 -6.91 -9.01
CA MET A 31 -16.74 -6.54 -8.58
C MET A 31 -15.69 -7.13 -9.51
N ASP A 32 -15.82 -8.40 -9.88
CA ASP A 32 -14.85 -9.10 -10.74
C ASP A 32 -14.56 -8.36 -12.05
N SER A 33 -15.59 -7.80 -12.70
CA SER A 33 -15.42 -7.01 -13.92
C SER A 33 -14.66 -5.71 -13.65
N ARG A 34 -15.03 -4.99 -12.58
CA ARG A 34 -14.38 -3.74 -12.17
C ARG A 34 -12.91 -3.96 -11.77
N THR A 35 -12.61 -5.03 -11.05
CA THR A 35 -11.24 -5.40 -10.69
C THR A 35 -10.42 -5.75 -11.93
N LYS A 36 -10.99 -6.50 -12.87
CA LYS A 36 -10.37 -6.80 -14.18
C LYS A 36 -10.05 -5.53 -14.98
N ASP A 37 -10.96 -4.57 -15.04
CA ASP A 37 -10.70 -3.33 -15.76
C ASP A 37 -9.61 -2.49 -15.09
N MET A 38 -9.59 -2.44 -13.75
CA MET A 38 -8.51 -1.81 -12.99
C MET A 38 -7.15 -2.46 -13.25
N MET A 39 -7.06 -3.79 -13.29
CA MET A 39 -5.81 -4.47 -13.60
C MET A 39 -5.31 -4.18 -15.02
N LYS A 40 -6.21 -4.05 -16.01
CA LYS A 40 -5.84 -3.63 -17.37
C LYS A 40 -5.26 -2.21 -17.39
N LEU A 41 -5.84 -1.29 -16.61
CA LEU A 41 -5.34 0.08 -16.50
C LEU A 41 -3.96 0.15 -15.83
N LEU A 42 -3.75 -0.65 -14.79
CA LEU A 42 -2.47 -0.71 -14.06
C LEU A 42 -1.33 -1.28 -14.90
N GLN A 43 -1.62 -2.10 -15.91
CA GLN A 43 -0.62 -2.70 -16.81
C GLN A 43 0.55 -3.35 -16.06
N ILE A 44 0.24 -4.15 -15.03
CA ILE A 44 1.21 -4.70 -14.03
C ILE A 44 2.36 -5.53 -14.63
N GLU A 45 2.22 -5.96 -15.89
CA GLU A 45 3.24 -6.69 -16.66
C GLU A 45 4.34 -5.77 -17.22
N ARG A 46 4.13 -4.45 -17.23
CA ARG A 46 5.10 -3.47 -17.73
C ARG A 46 5.90 -2.87 -16.57
N ASN A 47 7.21 -2.77 -16.74
CA ASN A 47 8.09 -2.14 -15.76
C ASN A 47 7.85 -0.61 -15.67
N GLY A 48 8.21 -0.05 -14.51
CA GLY A 48 8.13 1.38 -14.21
C GLY A 48 7.06 1.74 -13.19
N VAL A 49 7.06 3.01 -12.76
CA VAL A 49 6.07 3.52 -11.80
C VAL A 49 4.75 3.80 -12.53
N LYS A 50 3.64 3.30 -11.98
CA LYS A 50 2.27 3.50 -12.47
C LYS A 50 1.40 4.02 -11.32
N ILE A 51 0.66 5.09 -11.58
CA ILE A 51 -0.28 5.68 -10.62
C ILE A 51 -1.64 5.76 -11.29
N VAL A 52 -2.67 5.24 -10.62
CA VAL A 52 -4.07 5.30 -11.07
C VAL A 52 -4.90 5.89 -9.93
N GLY A 53 -5.69 6.91 -10.24
CA GLY A 53 -6.61 7.54 -9.28
C GLY A 53 -8.03 7.01 -9.45
N LEU A 54 -8.66 6.63 -8.33
CA LEU A 54 -10.10 6.35 -8.27
C LEU A 54 -10.83 7.61 -7.79
N VAL A 55 -11.55 8.27 -8.71
CA VAL A 55 -12.24 9.54 -8.44
C VAL A 55 -13.74 9.38 -8.68
N GLY A 56 -14.56 9.98 -7.83
CA GLY A 56 -16.01 9.91 -7.92
C GLY A 56 -16.69 10.37 -6.64
N THR A 57 -18.02 10.45 -6.67
CA THR A 57 -18.84 10.88 -5.53
C THR A 57 -18.69 9.96 -4.31
N GLY A 58 -19.07 10.46 -3.13
CA GLY A 58 -19.14 9.65 -1.92
C GLY A 58 -20.14 8.49 -2.08
N GLY A 59 -19.84 7.34 -1.46
CA GLY A 59 -20.75 6.18 -1.46
C GLY A 59 -20.76 5.31 -2.72
N ILE A 60 -20.07 5.70 -3.81
CA ILE A 60 -20.07 4.92 -5.07
C ILE A 60 -19.23 3.63 -5.03
N GLY A 61 -18.57 3.34 -3.89
CA GLY A 61 -17.79 2.11 -3.69
C GLY A 61 -16.32 2.17 -4.13
N LYS A 62 -15.69 3.35 -4.19
CA LYS A 62 -14.27 3.52 -4.57
C LYS A 62 -13.33 2.70 -3.67
N THR A 63 -13.46 2.86 -2.35
CA THR A 63 -12.70 2.10 -1.35
C THR A 63 -12.94 0.60 -1.48
N THR A 64 -14.19 0.19 -1.77
CA THR A 64 -14.54 -1.21 -2.02
C THR A 64 -13.77 -1.79 -3.20
N ILE A 65 -13.72 -1.07 -4.33
CA ILE A 65 -12.95 -1.49 -5.51
C ILE A 65 -11.46 -1.51 -5.19
N ALA A 66 -10.94 -0.50 -4.48
CA ALA A 66 -9.53 -0.43 -4.09
C ALA A 66 -9.11 -1.65 -3.26
N LYS A 67 -9.93 -2.06 -2.29
CA LYS A 67 -9.69 -3.27 -1.48
C LYS A 67 -9.73 -4.55 -2.31
N ALA A 68 -10.69 -4.69 -3.23
CA ALA A 68 -10.78 -5.86 -4.11
C ALA A 68 -9.55 -5.97 -5.03
N VAL A 69 -9.13 -4.86 -5.63
CA VAL A 69 -7.92 -4.79 -6.46
C VAL A 69 -6.67 -5.09 -5.63
N PHE A 70 -6.57 -4.55 -4.42
CA PHE A 70 -5.46 -4.82 -3.52
C PHE A 70 -5.37 -6.31 -3.20
N ASN A 71 -6.46 -6.96 -2.79
CA ASN A 71 -6.50 -8.39 -2.50
C ASN A 71 -6.06 -9.26 -3.69
N GLU A 72 -6.46 -8.89 -4.91
CA GLU A 72 -6.10 -9.64 -6.11
C GLU A 72 -4.65 -9.42 -6.56
N LEU A 73 -4.11 -8.22 -6.32
CA LEU A 73 -2.74 -7.89 -6.72
C LEU A 73 -1.71 -8.22 -5.64
N CYS A 74 -2.07 -8.20 -4.36
CA CYS A 74 -1.16 -8.39 -3.24
C CYS A 74 -0.21 -9.58 -3.44
N PRO A 75 -0.68 -10.79 -3.81
CA PRO A 75 0.20 -11.95 -4.01
C PRO A 75 1.18 -11.85 -5.18
N LYS A 76 1.01 -10.87 -6.08
CA LYS A 76 1.84 -10.66 -7.29
C LYS A 76 2.96 -9.65 -7.06
N PHE A 77 3.02 -9.03 -5.87
CA PHE A 77 3.99 -8.00 -5.52
C PHE A 77 4.84 -8.47 -4.34
N GLY A 78 6.12 -8.08 -4.32
CA GLY A 78 7.05 -8.51 -3.26
C GLY A 78 6.89 -7.73 -1.95
N SER A 79 6.21 -6.58 -2.01
CA SER A 79 5.79 -5.78 -0.84
C SER A 79 4.55 -4.98 -1.18
N THR A 80 3.63 -4.91 -0.23
CA THR A 80 2.33 -4.28 -0.39
C THR A 80 1.92 -3.52 0.86
N THR A 81 1.21 -2.41 0.70
CA THR A 81 0.58 -1.68 1.80
C THR A 81 -0.77 -1.09 1.40
N PHE A 82 -1.72 -1.09 2.33
CA PHE A 82 -3.00 -0.40 2.20
C PHE A 82 -3.13 0.62 3.34
N LEU A 83 -2.93 1.90 3.00
CA LEU A 83 -3.02 3.00 3.94
C LEU A 83 -4.41 3.63 3.84
N SER A 84 -5.23 3.42 4.86
CA SER A 84 -6.60 3.94 4.93
C SER A 84 -6.68 5.31 5.60
N ASN A 85 -7.80 6.01 5.37
CA ASN A 85 -8.13 7.28 6.02
C ASN A 85 -7.03 8.36 5.88
N ILE A 86 -6.43 8.46 4.68
CA ILE A 86 -5.33 9.40 4.44
C ILE A 86 -5.75 10.83 4.75
N ARG A 87 -6.92 11.25 4.30
CA ARG A 87 -7.51 12.57 4.58
C ARG A 87 -7.52 12.92 6.06
N GLU A 88 -7.97 12.00 6.91
CA GLU A 88 -8.07 12.26 8.35
C GLU A 88 -6.69 12.28 9.01
N SER A 89 -5.88 11.26 8.73
CA SER A 89 -4.51 11.16 9.26
C SER A 89 -3.62 12.33 8.80
N TRP A 90 -3.91 12.96 7.66
CA TRP A 90 -3.15 14.10 7.17
C TRP A 90 -3.40 15.41 7.93
N LYS A 91 -4.39 15.45 8.83
CA LYS A 91 -4.68 16.65 9.65
C LYS A 91 -3.72 16.80 10.83
N HIS A 92 -3.10 15.71 11.28
CA HIS A 92 -2.29 15.68 12.50
C HIS A 92 -0.87 15.20 12.24
N ALA A 93 0.14 15.92 12.74
CA ALA A 93 1.55 15.58 12.52
C ALA A 93 1.91 14.18 13.05
N LEU A 94 1.37 13.79 14.21
CA LEU A 94 1.57 12.45 14.77
C LEU A 94 1.00 11.35 13.87
N SER A 95 -0.17 11.57 13.28
CA SER A 95 -0.82 10.60 12.38
C SER A 95 -0.09 10.49 11.05
N LYS A 96 0.46 11.60 10.51
CA LYS A 96 1.39 11.54 9.35
C LYS A 96 2.63 10.69 9.64
N MET A 97 3.20 10.84 10.85
CA MET A 97 4.32 10.02 11.27
C MET A 97 3.95 8.55 11.39
N GLN A 98 2.76 8.23 11.89
CA GLN A 98 2.26 6.85 11.95
C GLN A 98 2.09 6.25 10.55
N LEU A 99 1.49 6.98 9.60
CA LEU A 99 1.38 6.55 8.21
C LEU A 99 2.75 6.27 7.59
N MET A 100 3.73 7.14 7.82
CA MET A 100 5.10 6.95 7.33
C MET A 100 5.75 5.69 7.92
N LYS A 101 5.59 5.46 9.23
CA LYS A 101 6.12 4.24 9.88
C LYS A 101 5.47 2.97 9.32
N GLN A 102 4.15 2.97 9.19
CA GLN A 102 3.41 1.85 8.62
C GLN A 102 3.86 1.56 7.18
N LEU A 103 3.97 2.59 6.34
CA LEU A 103 4.48 2.47 4.97
C LEU A 103 5.87 1.81 4.94
N MET A 104 6.79 2.28 5.79
CA MET A 104 8.15 1.74 5.82
C MET A 104 8.20 0.31 6.34
N GLU A 105 7.48 0.00 7.41
CA GLU A 105 7.41 -1.36 7.97
C GLU A 105 6.82 -2.35 6.94
N GLU A 106 5.73 -1.94 6.28
CA GLU A 106 5.06 -2.80 5.32
C GLU A 106 5.82 -2.96 4.01
N ILE A 107 6.57 -1.94 3.56
CA ILE A 107 7.30 -2.01 2.28
C ILE A 107 8.74 -2.49 2.44
N MET A 108 9.44 -2.12 3.51
CA MET A 108 10.87 -2.38 3.63
C MET A 108 11.20 -3.68 4.39
N ASP A 109 10.21 -4.34 4.99
CA ASP A 109 10.40 -5.53 5.86
C ASP A 109 11.47 -5.31 6.94
N ASP A 110 11.62 -4.06 7.39
CA ASP A 110 12.56 -3.64 8.42
C ASP A 110 11.78 -2.95 9.54
N ARG A 111 12.15 -3.22 10.80
CA ARG A 111 11.59 -2.50 11.95
C ARG A 111 12.23 -1.12 11.97
N VAL A 112 11.77 -0.23 11.10
CA VAL A 112 12.30 1.12 10.98
C VAL A 112 11.94 1.92 12.23
N THR A 113 12.82 1.85 13.22
CA THR A 113 12.61 2.41 14.56
C THR A 113 13.14 3.84 14.69
N GLN A 114 13.83 4.38 13.69
CA GLN A 114 14.62 5.61 13.84
C GLN A 114 14.24 6.75 12.89
N ILE A 115 12.95 7.00 12.69
CA ILE A 115 12.49 8.25 12.04
C ILE A 115 11.95 9.23 13.08
N HIS A 116 12.52 10.44 13.08
CA HIS A 116 12.22 11.50 14.05
C HIS A 116 11.26 12.57 13.49
N ASN A 117 11.11 12.65 12.17
CA ASN A 117 10.14 13.50 11.48
C ASN A 117 9.78 12.90 10.12
N LEU A 118 8.80 13.52 9.44
CA LEU A 118 8.24 13.02 8.19
C LEU A 118 9.26 13.09 7.06
N ASP A 119 10.00 14.19 6.94
CA ASP A 119 11.00 14.41 5.90
C ASP A 119 12.13 13.37 5.94
N ALA A 120 12.60 13.04 7.15
CA ALA A 120 13.59 11.99 7.37
C ALA A 120 13.03 10.61 6.96
N GLY A 121 11.76 10.34 7.27
CA GLY A 121 11.08 9.13 6.84
C GLY A 121 10.97 9.03 5.32
N GLN A 122 10.53 10.10 4.65
CA GLN A 122 10.40 10.16 3.19
C GLN A 122 11.73 9.97 2.49
N ARG A 123 12.79 10.63 2.98
CA ARG A 123 14.15 10.46 2.46
C ARG A 123 14.59 9.01 2.59
N LEU A 124 14.46 8.41 3.78
CA LEU A 124 14.87 7.03 4.00
C LEU A 124 14.06 6.05 3.15
N PHE A 125 12.75 6.28 2.98
CA PHE A 125 11.91 5.47 2.12
C PHE A 125 12.38 5.54 0.66
N ARG A 126 12.69 6.74 0.15
CA ARG A 126 13.24 6.91 -1.21
C ARG A 126 14.58 6.21 -1.39
N ASP A 127 15.47 6.34 -0.40
CA ASP A 127 16.84 5.81 -0.46
C ASP A 127 16.90 4.29 -0.30
N ARG A 128 15.88 3.68 0.34
CA ARG A 128 15.89 2.28 0.75
C ARG A 128 14.68 1.48 0.29
N ILE A 129 13.88 2.02 -0.62
CA ILE A 129 12.80 1.23 -1.24
C ILE A 129 13.42 -0.03 -1.86
N PRO A 130 12.90 -1.23 -1.54
CA PRO A 130 13.55 -2.46 -1.95
C PRO A 130 13.46 -2.63 -3.48
N PRO A 131 14.45 -3.28 -4.12
CA PRO A 131 14.47 -3.52 -5.56
C PRO A 131 13.53 -4.67 -5.96
N LYS A 132 12.27 -4.62 -5.51
CA LYS A 132 11.19 -5.58 -5.80
C LYS A 132 9.94 -4.84 -6.25
N LYS A 133 8.96 -5.56 -6.82
CA LYS A 133 7.67 -4.97 -7.17
C LYS A 133 6.96 -4.51 -5.90
N VAL A 134 6.59 -3.23 -5.82
CA VAL A 134 5.90 -2.61 -4.68
C VAL A 134 4.50 -2.15 -5.10
N LEU A 135 3.49 -2.50 -4.29
CA LEU A 135 2.10 -2.03 -4.44
C LEU A 135 1.72 -1.14 -3.24
N ILE A 136 1.26 0.07 -3.51
CA ILE A 136 0.81 1.01 -2.48
C ILE A 136 -0.59 1.48 -2.83
N VAL A 137 -1.53 1.35 -1.90
CA VAL A 137 -2.87 1.93 -2.00
C VAL A 137 -3.03 3.01 -0.94
N LEU A 138 -3.38 4.22 -1.38
CA LEU A 138 -3.71 5.36 -0.54
C LEU A 138 -5.22 5.59 -0.63
N ASP A 139 -5.97 5.25 0.41
CA ASP A 139 -7.42 5.38 0.44
C ASP A 139 -7.87 6.67 1.15
N ASP A 140 -8.96 7.24 0.65
CA ASP A 140 -9.51 8.54 1.07
C ASP A 140 -8.51 9.72 0.93
N VAL A 141 -7.92 9.88 -0.25
CA VAL A 141 -7.09 11.04 -0.63
C VAL A 141 -7.97 12.16 -1.18
N ASP A 142 -7.86 13.37 -0.63
CA ASP A 142 -8.61 14.56 -1.08
C ASP A 142 -7.73 15.74 -1.51
N HIS A 143 -6.41 15.66 -1.31
CA HIS A 143 -5.47 16.71 -1.69
C HIS A 143 -4.14 16.15 -2.23
N LEU A 144 -3.55 16.82 -3.22
CA LEU A 144 -2.29 16.38 -3.85
C LEU A 144 -1.10 16.35 -2.89
N ASN A 145 -1.10 17.21 -1.86
CA ASN A 145 -0.01 17.23 -0.86
C ASN A 145 0.08 15.93 -0.06
N GLN A 146 -0.97 15.11 -0.01
CA GLN A 146 -0.96 13.79 0.63
C GLN A 146 -0.11 12.78 -0.14
N LEU A 147 0.07 12.96 -1.46
CA LEU A 147 0.90 12.08 -2.28
C LEU A 147 2.40 12.22 -1.98
N VAL A 148 2.81 13.32 -1.32
CA VAL A 148 4.20 13.53 -0.87
C VAL A 148 4.63 12.41 0.09
N LEU A 149 3.70 11.72 0.77
CA LEU A 149 4.01 10.57 1.62
C LEU A 149 4.89 9.51 0.93
N ILE A 150 4.65 9.28 -0.37
CA ILE A 150 5.30 8.24 -1.17
C ILE A 150 6.29 8.81 -2.21
N GLY A 151 6.49 10.14 -2.21
CA GLY A 151 7.03 10.91 -3.34
C GLY A 151 8.31 11.67 -3.05
#